data_AF-A0A512AIP4-F1
#
_entry.id   AF-A0A512AIP4-F1
#
_cell.length_a   1.000
_cell.length_b   1.000
_cell.length_c   1.000
_cell.angle_alpha   90.00
_cell.angle_beta   90.00
_cell.angle_gamma   90.00
#
_symmetry.space_group_name_H-M   'P 1'
#
loop_
_entity.id
_entity.type
_entity.pdbx_description
1 polymer ?
#
loop_
_entity_poly.entity_id
_entity_poly.type
_entity_poly.pdbx_seq_one_letter_code
_entity_poly.pdbx_strand_id
1 'polypeptide(L)'
;MKRLIPLAVLALAASASAQDPRSAPGFGGGITPIGNPSALIASESAFARLAREKGQWTAFAATATDEAEMFVPQRTLAKAWLKGRANPPQAVQWQPSSVWMSCDGSAGVTFGGYQAGSANGWFSTVWQRQKKKGDYKWVLDQGGDLTAPLAGADFITGKVADCVPRPRRNPLADEPPPPPKLPKGTPPPMRPLPGPIPPLAAVPGVDSKDGRSIDGTLVWRSTVLPGGTREWTVWMWQDGKMNEVLKRTEVAKNEG
;
A
#
# COMPACT_ATOMS: atom_id res chain seq x y z
N MET A 1 61.02 -31.79 47.34
CA MET A 1 59.98 -32.47 48.13
C MET A 1 58.70 -32.49 47.31
N LYS A 2 58.18 -33.69 47.01
CA LYS A 2 56.93 -33.93 46.27
C LYS A 2 55.73 -33.51 47.11
N ARG A 3 54.80 -32.73 46.55
CA ARG A 3 53.37 -32.79 46.89
C ARG A 3 52.52 -32.59 45.63
N LEU A 4 51.80 -33.65 45.30
CA LEU A 4 50.72 -33.73 44.31
C LEU A 4 49.48 -33.01 44.87
N ILE A 5 48.78 -32.23 44.05
CA ILE A 5 47.40 -31.78 44.31
C ILE A 5 46.61 -32.00 43.00
N PRO A 6 45.42 -32.63 43.05
CA PRO A 6 44.79 -33.21 41.87
C PRO A 6 43.92 -32.22 41.07
N LEU A 7 43.72 -32.59 39.81
CA LEU A 7 42.73 -32.09 38.86
C LEU A 7 41.34 -31.91 39.50
N ALA A 8 40.74 -30.73 39.28
CA ALA A 8 39.30 -30.54 39.30
C ALA A 8 38.90 -29.86 37.97
N VAL A 9 38.47 -30.67 37.00
CA VAL A 9 37.86 -30.19 35.76
C VAL A 9 36.40 -29.89 36.06
N LEU A 10 36.05 -28.61 36.13
CA LEU A 10 34.65 -28.17 36.18
C LEU A 10 34.07 -28.26 34.76
N ALA A 11 33.28 -29.30 34.48
CA ALA A 11 32.47 -29.38 33.28
C ALA A 11 31.23 -28.49 33.45
N LEU A 12 31.24 -27.29 32.84
CA LEU A 12 30.00 -26.53 32.64
C LEU A 12 29.17 -27.21 31.54
N ALA A 13 28.19 -28.01 31.94
CA ALA A 13 27.10 -28.43 31.07
C ALA A 13 26.18 -27.23 30.82
N ALA A 14 26.42 -26.49 29.74
CA ALA A 14 25.45 -25.56 29.20
C ALA A 14 24.32 -26.37 28.55
N SER A 15 23.19 -26.50 29.24
CA SER A 15 21.95 -27.01 28.67
C SER A 15 21.50 -26.06 27.57
N ALA A 16 21.91 -26.35 26.33
CA ALA A 16 21.36 -25.70 25.15
C ALA A 16 19.92 -26.18 24.95
N SER A 17 18.98 -25.53 25.62
CA SER A 17 17.56 -25.62 25.29
C SER A 17 17.36 -24.94 23.94
N ALA A 18 17.51 -25.72 22.85
CA ALA A 18 17.06 -25.33 21.53
C ALA A 18 15.53 -25.17 21.59
N GLN A 19 15.06 -23.95 21.82
CA GLN A 19 13.65 -23.62 21.66
C GLN A 19 13.36 -23.57 20.15
N ASP A 20 12.85 -24.69 19.64
CA ASP A 20 12.26 -24.78 18.31
C ASP A 20 11.07 -23.80 18.25
N PRO A 21 11.07 -22.75 17.39
CA PRO A 21 10.00 -21.76 17.36
C PRO A 21 8.71 -22.29 16.72
N ARG A 22 8.58 -23.62 16.55
CA ARG A 22 7.47 -24.28 15.87
C ARG A 22 6.67 -25.20 16.77
N SER A 23 6.23 -24.74 17.94
CA SER A 23 5.08 -25.31 18.65
C SER A 23 4.68 -24.47 19.85
N ALA A 24 3.80 -23.49 19.64
CA ALA A 24 2.93 -23.00 20.71
C ALA A 24 1.48 -23.37 20.33
N PRO A 25 0.79 -24.22 21.11
CA PRO A 25 -0.60 -24.56 20.85
C PRO A 25 -1.55 -23.48 21.41
N GLY A 26 -2.47 -23.01 20.57
CA GLY A 26 -3.82 -22.60 20.97
C GLY A 26 -3.98 -21.31 21.78
N PHE A 27 -3.88 -20.15 21.13
CA PHE A 27 -4.75 -19.00 21.42
C PHE A 27 -5.50 -18.62 20.13
N GLY A 28 -6.82 -18.48 20.25
CA GLY A 28 -7.77 -18.61 19.15
C GLY A 28 -7.68 -17.58 18.02
N GLY A 29 -7.73 -18.07 16.78
CA GLY A 29 -8.56 -17.56 15.67
C GLY A 29 -8.44 -16.10 15.21
N GLY A 30 -7.54 -15.30 15.76
CA GLY A 30 -7.24 -13.94 15.28
C GLY A 30 -6.21 -13.97 14.16
N ILE A 31 -6.55 -13.43 13.00
CA ILE A 31 -5.58 -13.18 11.93
C ILE A 31 -4.57 -12.15 12.45
N THR A 32 -3.28 -12.49 12.52
CA THR A 32 -2.25 -11.45 12.62
C THR A 32 -2.32 -10.60 11.35
N PRO A 33 -2.56 -9.29 11.44
CA PRO A 33 -2.55 -8.43 10.27
C PRO A 33 -1.22 -8.63 9.51
N ILE A 34 -1.30 -8.94 8.22
CA ILE A 34 -0.13 -9.02 7.35
C ILE A 34 0.26 -7.61 6.88
N GLY A 35 -0.70 -6.67 6.95
CA GLY A 35 -0.47 -5.25 6.70
C GLY A 35 0.77 -4.74 7.44
N ASN A 36 1.76 -4.31 6.67
CA ASN A 36 3.03 -3.76 7.14
C ASN A 36 3.22 -2.34 6.57
N PRO A 37 2.73 -1.29 7.26
CA PRO A 37 2.90 0.09 6.83
C PRO A 37 4.37 0.48 6.64
N SER A 38 5.29 -0.05 7.46
CA SER A 38 6.73 0.23 7.33
C SER A 38 7.31 -0.25 6.00
N ALA A 39 6.86 -1.39 5.48
CA ALA A 39 7.27 -1.88 4.15
C ALA A 39 6.76 -0.96 3.03
N LEU A 40 5.57 -0.37 3.20
CA LEU A 40 5.03 0.59 2.24
C LEU A 40 5.78 1.93 2.29
N ILE A 41 6.09 2.43 3.49
CA ILE A 41 6.93 3.63 3.69
C ILE A 41 8.31 3.43 3.04
N ALA A 42 8.91 2.25 3.19
CA ALA A 42 10.18 1.91 2.55
C ALA A 42 10.06 1.90 1.02
N SER A 43 8.94 1.40 0.47
CA SER A 43 8.67 1.39 -0.98
C SER A 43 8.52 2.82 -1.54
N GLU A 44 7.77 3.67 -0.84
CA GLU A 44 7.62 5.10 -1.17
C GLU A 44 8.96 5.84 -1.12
N SER A 45 9.73 5.62 -0.05
CA SER A 45 11.03 6.25 0.13
C SER A 45 12.04 5.79 -0.94
N ALA A 46 12.00 4.51 -1.33
CA ALA A 46 12.80 3.98 -2.42
C ALA A 46 12.39 4.58 -3.77
N PHE A 47 11.10 4.81 -3.99
CA PHE A 47 10.58 5.49 -5.17
C PHE A 47 11.05 6.94 -5.25
N ALA A 48 10.89 7.72 -4.17
CA ALA A 48 11.39 9.09 -4.07
C ALA A 48 12.91 9.17 -4.28
N ARG A 49 13.65 8.21 -3.71
CA ARG A 49 15.10 8.10 -3.92
C ARG A 49 15.45 7.83 -5.38
N LEU A 50 14.77 6.90 -6.02
CA LEU A 50 14.99 6.58 -7.43
C LEU A 50 14.77 7.81 -8.32
N ALA A 51 13.76 8.63 -8.01
CA ALA A 51 13.50 9.85 -8.75
C ALA A 51 14.62 10.89 -8.62
N ARG A 52 15.21 11.03 -7.42
CA ARG A 52 16.38 11.89 -7.22
C ARG A 52 17.62 11.38 -7.95
N GLU A 53 17.85 10.07 -7.94
CA GLU A 53 19.09 9.48 -8.46
C GLU A 53 19.07 9.23 -9.97
N LYS A 54 17.89 8.93 -10.54
CA LYS A 54 17.73 8.50 -11.94
C LYS A 54 16.76 9.36 -12.75
N GLY A 55 16.11 10.32 -12.10
CA GLY A 55 15.11 11.19 -12.72
C GLY A 55 13.67 10.74 -12.45
N GLN A 56 12.77 11.71 -12.40
CA GLN A 56 11.37 11.53 -11.99
C GLN A 56 10.59 10.56 -12.88
N TRP A 57 10.48 10.82 -14.18
CA TRP A 57 9.73 9.95 -15.10
C TRP A 57 10.34 8.57 -15.25
N THR A 58 11.66 8.45 -15.13
CA THR A 58 12.34 7.15 -15.06
C THR A 58 11.91 6.36 -13.84
N ALA A 59 11.85 7.01 -12.66
CA ALA A 59 11.40 6.36 -11.44
C ALA A 59 9.93 5.94 -11.52
N PHE A 60 9.05 6.84 -11.99
CA PHE A 60 7.63 6.57 -12.15
C PHE A 60 7.41 5.34 -13.04
N ALA A 61 8.04 5.28 -14.22
CA ALA A 61 7.89 4.15 -15.13
C ALA A 61 8.41 2.82 -14.55
N ALA A 62 9.48 2.87 -13.76
CA ALA A 62 10.10 1.68 -13.17
C ALA A 62 9.26 1.05 -12.04
N THR A 63 8.67 1.90 -11.18
CA THR A 63 7.93 1.47 -9.98
C THR A 63 6.44 1.21 -10.24
N ALA A 64 5.94 1.54 -11.43
CA ALA A 64 4.56 1.31 -11.84
C ALA A 64 4.25 -0.15 -12.20
N THR A 65 3.02 -0.61 -11.93
CA THR A 65 2.46 -1.78 -12.63
C THR A 65 2.26 -1.48 -14.13
N ASP A 66 1.95 -2.51 -14.93
CA ASP A 66 1.70 -2.32 -16.36
C ASP A 66 0.42 -1.51 -16.63
N GLU A 67 -0.59 -1.69 -15.79
CA GLU A 67 -1.91 -1.00 -15.87
C GLU A 67 -1.98 0.23 -14.96
N ALA A 68 -0.84 0.73 -14.48
CA ALA A 68 -0.83 1.85 -13.55
C ALA A 68 -1.30 3.14 -14.22
N GLU A 69 -2.06 3.94 -13.48
CA GLU A 69 -2.65 5.18 -13.97
C GLU A 69 -2.10 6.40 -13.25
N MET A 70 -2.02 7.54 -13.95
CA MET A 70 -1.70 8.83 -13.36
C MET A 70 -2.50 9.96 -14.03
N PHE A 71 -2.38 11.18 -13.53
CA PHE A 71 -3.16 12.34 -14.03
C PHE A 71 -2.27 13.44 -14.60
N VAL A 72 -2.48 13.78 -15.88
CA VAL A 72 -1.67 14.77 -16.64
C VAL A 72 -2.46 15.42 -17.80
N PRO A 73 -3.45 16.30 -17.54
CA PRO A 73 -4.19 16.47 -16.28
C PRO A 73 -5.31 15.43 -16.12
N GLN A 74 -5.70 14.78 -17.22
CA GLN A 74 -6.67 13.70 -17.27
C GLN A 74 -6.02 12.37 -16.90
N ARG A 75 -6.84 11.39 -16.48
CA ARG A 75 -6.37 10.03 -16.21
C ARG A 75 -5.76 9.43 -17.48
N THR A 76 -4.59 8.83 -17.34
CA THR A 76 -3.89 8.15 -18.43
C THR A 76 -3.11 6.94 -17.92
N LEU A 77 -2.83 5.99 -18.81
CA LEU A 77 -1.92 4.89 -18.52
C LEU A 77 -0.49 5.44 -18.40
N ALA A 78 0.10 5.28 -17.23
CA ALA A 78 1.36 5.90 -16.88
C ALA A 78 2.50 5.50 -17.82
N LYS A 79 2.69 4.19 -18.05
CA LYS A 79 3.78 3.72 -18.92
C LYS A 79 3.63 4.17 -20.36
N ALA A 80 2.39 4.24 -20.85
CA ALA A 80 2.10 4.73 -22.20
C ALA A 80 2.45 6.22 -22.31
N TRP A 81 2.02 7.02 -21.33
CA TRP A 81 2.30 8.44 -21.30
C TRP A 81 3.79 8.74 -21.10
N LEU A 82 4.48 8.05 -20.19
CA LEU A 82 5.89 8.28 -19.85
C LEU A 82 6.89 7.86 -20.93
N LYS A 83 6.47 7.03 -21.90
CA LYS A 83 7.36 6.47 -22.93
C LYS A 83 8.07 7.57 -23.71
N GLY A 84 9.40 7.57 -23.67
CA GLY A 84 10.25 8.51 -24.43
C GLY A 84 10.29 9.93 -23.86
N ARG A 85 9.64 10.21 -22.72
CA ARG A 85 9.69 11.55 -22.10
C ARG A 85 11.02 11.77 -21.38
N ALA A 86 11.60 12.94 -21.60
CA ALA A 86 12.76 13.39 -20.85
C ALA A 86 12.37 13.73 -19.41
N ASN A 87 13.24 13.40 -18.46
CA ASN A 87 13.04 13.79 -17.07
C ASN A 87 13.08 15.33 -16.93
N PRO A 88 12.29 15.92 -16.01
CA PRO A 88 12.49 17.31 -15.64
C PRO A 88 13.91 17.51 -15.07
N PRO A 89 14.51 18.71 -15.19
CA PRO A 89 15.86 18.98 -14.69
C PRO A 89 16.01 18.72 -13.19
N GLN A 90 14.94 18.96 -12.42
CA GLN A 90 14.86 18.69 -11.00
C GLN A 90 13.63 17.84 -10.71
N ALA A 91 13.82 16.73 -10.00
CA ALA A 91 12.73 15.93 -9.49
C ALA A 91 12.06 16.65 -8.30
N VAL A 92 10.73 16.55 -8.22
CA VAL A 92 9.99 16.97 -7.03
C VAL A 92 10.47 16.15 -5.83
N GLN A 93 10.47 16.77 -4.66
CA GLN A 93 10.84 16.14 -3.39
C GLN A 93 9.55 15.80 -2.66
N TRP A 94 9.32 14.54 -2.34
CA TRP A 94 8.11 14.15 -1.62
C TRP A 94 8.42 13.18 -0.48
N GLN A 95 7.55 13.19 0.52
CA GLN A 95 7.59 12.27 1.64
C GLN A 95 6.17 11.97 2.15
N PRO A 96 5.86 10.69 2.47
CA PRO A 96 4.56 10.35 3.02
C PRO A 96 4.43 10.91 4.44
N SER A 97 3.23 11.33 4.80
CA SER A 97 2.82 11.65 6.19
C SER A 97 1.74 10.72 6.71
N SER A 98 1.00 10.07 5.81
CA SER A 98 -0.03 9.09 6.17
C SER A 98 0.06 7.86 5.29
N VAL A 99 -0.12 6.70 5.92
CA VAL A 99 -0.14 5.40 5.27
C VAL A 99 -1.33 4.59 5.78
N TRP A 100 -2.15 4.11 4.86
CA TRP A 100 -3.26 3.20 5.13
C TRP A 100 -3.05 1.90 4.38
N MET A 101 -3.21 0.77 5.06
CA MET A 101 -2.95 -0.55 4.48
C MET A 101 -4.10 -1.51 4.77
N SER A 102 -4.42 -2.37 3.81
CA SER A 102 -5.39 -3.45 4.01
C SER A 102 -4.90 -4.44 5.07
N CYS A 103 -5.82 -5.13 5.75
CA CYS A 103 -5.48 -6.15 6.75
C CYS A 103 -4.54 -7.21 6.16
N ASP A 104 -4.82 -7.68 4.94
CA ASP A 104 -4.02 -8.68 4.23
C ASP A 104 -2.73 -8.15 3.59
N GLY A 105 -2.48 -6.83 3.66
CA GLY A 105 -1.32 -6.17 3.09
C GLY A 105 -1.24 -6.22 1.56
N SER A 106 -2.30 -6.62 0.86
CA SER A 106 -2.32 -6.72 -0.60
C SER A 106 -2.30 -5.37 -1.30
N ALA A 107 -2.82 -4.33 -0.65
CA ALA A 107 -2.77 -2.96 -1.12
C ALA A 107 -2.55 -1.98 0.03
N GLY A 108 -2.05 -0.81 -0.31
CA GLY A 108 -1.92 0.31 0.61
C GLY A 108 -1.95 1.64 -0.13
N VAL A 109 -2.21 2.71 0.59
CA VAL A 109 -2.18 4.08 0.10
C VAL A 109 -1.18 4.86 0.92
N THR A 110 -0.27 5.56 0.25
CA THR A 110 0.55 6.62 0.84
C THR A 110 -0.05 7.96 0.47
N PHE A 111 0.09 8.92 1.38
CA PHE A 111 -0.33 10.31 1.20
C PHE A 111 0.67 11.21 1.89
N GLY A 112 0.97 12.35 1.29
CA GLY A 112 1.91 13.30 1.87
C GLY A 112 2.08 14.56 1.04
N GLY A 113 3.08 15.35 1.42
CA GLY A 113 3.42 16.60 0.75
C GLY A 113 4.56 16.41 -0.25
N TYR A 114 4.60 17.27 -1.26
CA TYR A 114 5.77 17.43 -2.11
C TYR A 114 6.21 18.90 -2.18
N GLN A 115 7.49 19.14 -2.47
CA GLN A 115 8.08 20.43 -2.78
C GLN A 115 8.81 20.38 -4.13
N ALA A 116 8.65 21.44 -4.92
CA ALA A 116 9.29 21.61 -6.22
C ALA A 116 9.80 23.06 -6.34
N GLY A 117 11.03 23.30 -5.87
CA GLY A 117 11.54 24.67 -5.72
C GLY A 117 10.71 25.43 -4.67
N SER A 118 10.06 26.52 -5.06
CA SER A 118 9.12 27.27 -4.21
C SER A 118 7.69 26.74 -4.22
N ALA A 119 7.35 25.83 -5.14
CA ALA A 119 6.02 25.24 -5.22
C ALA A 119 5.86 24.13 -4.17
N ASN A 120 4.65 24.02 -3.63
CA ASN A 120 4.26 22.99 -2.68
C ASN A 120 3.03 22.28 -3.21
N GLY A 121 2.84 21.03 -2.81
CA GLY A 121 1.64 20.29 -3.14
C GLY A 121 1.45 19.06 -2.28
N TRP A 122 0.47 18.26 -2.66
CA TRP A 122 0.17 16.98 -2.05
C TRP A 122 0.30 15.86 -3.08
N PHE A 123 0.53 14.64 -2.62
CA PHE A 123 0.48 13.44 -3.44
C PHE A 123 -0.30 12.33 -2.73
N SER A 124 -0.81 11.39 -3.49
CA SER A 124 -1.30 10.11 -3.02
C SER A 124 -0.95 9.01 -4.02
N THR A 125 -0.34 7.94 -3.52
CA THR A 125 0.07 6.81 -4.34
C THR A 125 -0.60 5.55 -3.80
N VAL A 126 -1.28 4.83 -4.69
CA VAL A 126 -1.88 3.52 -4.38
C VAL A 126 -0.90 2.44 -4.79
N TRP A 127 -0.58 1.57 -3.85
CA TRP A 127 0.38 0.49 -3.98
C TRP A 127 -0.31 -0.86 -3.97
N GLN A 128 0.17 -1.76 -4.83
CA GLN A 128 -0.26 -3.15 -4.86
C GLN A 128 0.94 -4.09 -4.66
N ARG A 129 0.77 -5.06 -3.77
CA ARG A 129 1.78 -6.08 -3.50
C ARG A 129 1.84 -7.07 -4.67
N GLN A 130 3.03 -7.29 -5.20
CA GLN A 130 3.26 -8.19 -6.32
C GLN A 130 3.42 -9.63 -5.84
N LYS A 131 2.71 -10.57 -6.48
CA LYS A 131 2.70 -11.99 -6.07
C LYS A 131 4.08 -12.66 -6.08
N LYS A 132 4.94 -12.30 -7.04
CA LYS A 132 6.18 -13.05 -7.30
C LYS A 132 7.29 -12.76 -6.29
N LYS A 133 7.47 -11.49 -5.90
CA LYS A 133 8.58 -11.08 -5.02
C LYS A 133 8.11 -10.38 -3.74
N GLY A 134 6.81 -10.11 -3.62
CA GLY A 134 6.24 -9.44 -2.45
C GLY A 134 6.56 -7.95 -2.36
N ASP A 135 7.25 -7.40 -3.36
CA ASP A 135 7.49 -5.97 -3.55
C ASP A 135 6.19 -5.23 -3.87
N TYR A 136 6.17 -3.92 -3.65
CA TYR A 136 5.04 -3.07 -4.01
C TYR A 136 5.34 -2.33 -5.30
N LYS A 137 4.34 -2.29 -6.18
CA LYS A 137 4.33 -1.42 -7.36
C LYS A 137 3.06 -0.57 -7.30
N TRP A 138 3.18 0.68 -7.71
CA TRP A 138 2.03 1.57 -7.67
C TRP A 138 1.08 1.32 -8.85
N VAL A 139 -0.21 1.48 -8.62
CA VAL A 139 -1.31 1.30 -9.59
C VAL A 139 -2.03 2.60 -9.90
N LEU A 140 -1.92 3.59 -9.00
CA LEU A 140 -2.45 4.93 -9.21
C LEU A 140 -1.51 5.92 -8.52
N ASP A 141 -1.10 6.96 -9.22
CA ASP A 141 -0.39 8.09 -8.65
C ASP A 141 -1.09 9.41 -9.01
N GLN A 142 -1.27 10.28 -8.03
CA GLN A 142 -1.90 11.57 -8.23
C GLN A 142 -1.40 12.58 -7.22
N GLY A 143 -1.53 13.86 -7.57
CA GLY A 143 -1.24 14.96 -6.67
C GLY A 143 -1.87 16.24 -7.16
N GLY A 144 -1.70 17.30 -6.38
CA GLY A 144 -2.20 18.64 -6.69
C GLY A 144 -1.36 19.71 -6.00
N ASP A 145 -1.50 20.94 -6.48
CA ASP A 145 -0.74 22.08 -5.99
C ASP A 145 -1.39 22.62 -4.71
N LEU A 146 -0.58 23.16 -3.80
CA LEU A 146 -1.04 23.83 -2.60
C LEU A 146 -0.42 25.22 -2.53
N THR A 147 -1.20 26.18 -2.01
CA THR A 147 -0.72 27.55 -1.77
C THR A 147 0.26 27.64 -0.59
N ALA A 148 0.34 26.60 0.22
CA ALA A 148 1.25 26.47 1.36
C ALA A 148 1.67 24.99 1.52
N PRO A 149 2.75 24.69 2.25
CA PRO A 149 3.12 23.31 2.58
C PRO A 149 1.95 22.53 3.21
N LEU A 150 1.88 21.23 2.92
CA LEU A 150 0.83 20.36 3.48
C LEU A 150 0.91 20.36 5.02
N ALA A 151 -0.15 20.83 5.66
CA ALA A 151 -0.25 20.87 7.12
C ALA A 151 -0.25 19.46 7.75
N GLY A 152 0.39 19.32 8.90
CA GLY A 152 0.43 18.05 9.65
C GLY A 152 1.31 16.96 9.02
N ALA A 153 2.23 17.33 8.11
CA ALA A 153 3.16 16.41 7.46
C ALA A 153 4.49 16.20 8.22
N ASP A 154 4.53 16.55 9.51
CA ASP A 154 5.73 16.51 10.36
C ASP A 154 6.09 15.08 10.82
N PHE A 155 5.10 14.19 10.87
CA PHE A 155 5.28 12.80 11.30
C PHE A 155 4.55 11.85 10.36
N ILE A 156 5.11 10.63 10.20
CA ILE A 156 4.48 9.57 9.41
C ILE A 156 3.56 8.75 10.31
N THR A 157 2.28 8.72 9.98
CA THR A 157 1.29 7.85 10.62
C THR A 157 1.00 6.64 9.75
N GLY A 158 0.94 5.46 10.37
CA GLY A 158 0.59 4.21 9.69
C GLY A 158 -0.62 3.57 10.34
N LYS A 159 -1.63 3.22 9.55
CA LYS A 159 -2.82 2.49 9.99
C LYS A 159 -3.02 1.24 9.16
N VAL A 160 -3.43 0.16 9.81
CA VAL A 160 -3.83 -1.09 9.18
C VAL A 160 -5.32 -1.26 9.39
N ALA A 161 -6.03 -1.71 8.36
CA ALA A 161 -7.44 -2.03 8.45
C ALA A 161 -7.68 -3.21 9.40
N ASP A 162 -8.84 -3.24 10.03
CA ASP A 162 -9.24 -4.39 10.84
C ASP A 162 -9.40 -5.62 9.94
N CYS A 163 -9.06 -6.79 10.49
CA CYS A 163 -9.23 -8.05 9.78
C CYS A 163 -10.66 -8.56 9.92
N VAL A 164 -11.33 -8.80 8.79
CA VAL A 164 -12.66 -9.43 8.76
C VAL A 164 -12.53 -10.86 9.28
N PRO A 165 -13.26 -11.24 10.34
CA PRO A 165 -13.25 -12.62 10.83
C PRO A 165 -13.66 -13.57 9.71
N ARG A 166 -12.82 -14.56 9.41
CA ARG A 166 -13.24 -15.63 8.48
C ARG A 166 -14.15 -16.59 9.24
N PRO A 167 -15.23 -17.09 8.60
CA PRO A 167 -15.96 -18.23 9.15
C PRO A 167 -14.95 -19.33 9.44
N ARG A 168 -14.91 -19.81 10.69
CA ARG A 168 -14.08 -20.96 11.02
C ARG A 168 -14.59 -22.12 10.17
N ARG A 169 -13.69 -22.76 9.43
CA ARG A 169 -13.99 -24.00 8.74
C ARG A 169 -14.52 -24.98 9.80
N ASN A 170 -15.73 -25.50 9.62
CA ASN A 170 -16.23 -26.57 10.47
C ASN A 170 -15.28 -27.78 10.32
N PRO A 171 -14.57 -28.21 11.37
CA PRO A 171 -13.63 -29.33 11.28
C PRO A 171 -14.32 -30.65 10.92
N LEU A 172 -15.65 -30.72 11.12
CA LEU A 172 -16.48 -31.90 10.89
C LEU A 172 -17.26 -31.84 9.57
N ALA A 173 -17.14 -30.76 8.79
CA ALA A 173 -17.75 -30.71 7.47
C ALA A 173 -16.89 -31.49 6.47
N ASP A 174 -17.53 -32.27 5.60
CA ASP A 174 -16.86 -32.91 4.47
C ASP A 174 -16.04 -31.88 3.70
N GLU A 175 -14.80 -32.24 3.39
CA GLU A 175 -13.90 -31.38 2.65
C GLU A 175 -14.46 -31.17 1.23
N PRO A 176 -14.86 -29.95 0.85
CA PRO A 176 -15.30 -29.71 -0.50
C PRO A 176 -14.17 -30.08 -1.46
N PRO A 177 -14.48 -30.62 -2.65
CA PRO A 177 -13.46 -30.98 -3.62
C PRO A 177 -12.57 -29.77 -3.90
N PRO A 178 -11.25 -29.98 -4.06
CA PRO A 178 -10.32 -28.88 -4.27
C PRO A 178 -10.73 -28.08 -5.51
N PRO A 179 -10.69 -26.74 -5.45
CA PRO A 179 -11.04 -25.93 -6.60
C PRO A 179 -10.11 -26.25 -7.77
N PRO A 180 -10.60 -26.18 -9.02
CA PRO A 180 -9.78 -26.40 -10.20
C PRO A 180 -8.56 -25.45 -10.21
N LYS A 181 -7.41 -25.96 -10.64
CA LYS A 181 -6.18 -25.17 -10.72
C LYS A 181 -6.39 -24.01 -11.69
N LEU A 182 -6.29 -22.78 -11.19
CA LEU A 182 -6.35 -21.59 -12.02
C LEU A 182 -5.09 -21.50 -12.91
N PRO A 183 -5.20 -20.95 -14.13
CA PRO A 183 -4.05 -20.69 -14.99
C PRO A 183 -2.94 -19.90 -14.28
N LYS A 184 -1.70 -20.15 -14.68
CA LYS A 184 -0.55 -19.41 -14.15
C LYS A 184 -0.69 -17.93 -14.52
N GLY A 185 -0.69 -17.06 -13.51
CA GLY A 185 -0.82 -15.61 -13.71
C GLY A 185 -2.22 -15.06 -13.45
N THR A 186 -3.22 -15.89 -13.19
CA THR A 186 -4.56 -15.41 -12.81
C THR A 186 -4.46 -14.54 -11.55
N PRO A 187 -5.01 -13.30 -11.57
CA PRO A 187 -5.11 -12.46 -10.38
C PRO A 187 -5.86 -13.19 -9.26
N PRO A 188 -5.53 -12.92 -8.00
CA PRO A 188 -6.22 -13.53 -6.88
C PRO A 188 -7.68 -13.05 -6.90
N PRO A 189 -8.65 -13.92 -6.60
CA PRO A 189 -10.04 -13.51 -6.58
C PRO A 189 -10.24 -12.42 -5.52
N MET A 190 -10.93 -11.36 -5.91
CA MET A 190 -11.28 -10.27 -5.01
C MET A 190 -12.36 -10.74 -4.03
N ARG A 191 -12.18 -10.46 -2.74
CA ARG A 191 -13.20 -10.75 -1.74
C ARG A 191 -14.31 -9.70 -1.77
N PRO A 192 -15.51 -10.04 -1.27
CA PRO A 192 -16.56 -9.05 -1.02
C PRO A 192 -16.08 -7.95 -0.08
N LEU A 193 -16.65 -6.76 -0.22
CA LEU A 193 -16.40 -5.69 0.74
C LEU A 193 -17.04 -6.06 2.10
N PRO A 194 -16.39 -5.76 3.24
CA PRO A 194 -16.94 -6.05 4.55
C PRO A 194 -18.08 -5.13 4.97
N GLY A 195 -18.23 -3.98 4.32
CA GLY A 195 -19.33 -3.06 4.52
C GLY A 195 -19.58 -2.19 3.29
N PRO A 196 -20.68 -1.42 3.29
CA PRO A 196 -21.01 -0.52 2.20
C PRO A 196 -20.01 0.64 2.12
N ILE A 197 -19.75 1.09 0.89
CA ILE A 197 -19.11 2.37 0.60
C ILE A 197 -20.15 3.28 -0.08
N PRO A 198 -19.98 4.62 -0.04
CA PRO A 198 -20.86 5.52 -0.77
C PRO A 198 -21.01 5.10 -2.24
N PRO A 199 -22.24 5.03 -2.77
CA PRO A 199 -22.46 4.64 -4.16
C PRO A 199 -21.74 5.61 -5.10
N LEU A 200 -21.42 5.13 -6.28
CA LEU A 200 -20.84 5.98 -7.32
C LEU A 200 -21.89 6.99 -7.79
N ALA A 201 -21.82 8.23 -7.28
CA ALA A 201 -22.72 9.32 -7.65
C ALA A 201 -22.18 10.14 -8.85
N ALA A 202 -21.48 9.47 -9.77
CA ALA A 202 -20.80 10.13 -10.87
C ALA A 202 -21.78 10.30 -12.05
N VAL A 203 -21.89 11.52 -12.58
CA VAL A 203 -22.74 11.81 -13.74
C VAL A 203 -22.31 10.94 -14.94
N PRO A 204 -23.22 10.38 -15.75
CA PRO A 204 -22.83 9.62 -16.93
C PRO A 204 -21.82 10.38 -17.81
N GLY A 205 -20.70 9.74 -18.16
CA GLY A 205 -19.63 10.33 -18.97
C GLY A 205 -18.48 10.97 -18.19
N VAL A 206 -18.54 11.04 -16.85
CA VAL A 206 -17.39 11.44 -16.04
C VAL A 206 -16.44 10.26 -15.81
N ASP A 207 -15.14 10.52 -15.77
CA ASP A 207 -14.14 9.49 -15.46
C ASP A 207 -14.17 9.21 -13.95
N SER A 208 -14.75 8.08 -13.55
CA SER A 208 -14.68 7.62 -12.16
C SER A 208 -14.36 6.14 -12.06
N LYS A 209 -13.40 5.82 -11.19
CA LYS A 209 -12.91 4.45 -10.98
C LYS A 209 -12.73 4.15 -9.50
N ASP A 210 -13.22 2.98 -9.13
CA ASP A 210 -12.98 2.36 -7.82
C ASP A 210 -11.87 1.32 -7.93
N GLY A 211 -11.03 1.26 -6.90
CA GLY A 211 -10.12 0.14 -6.68
C GLY A 211 -10.19 -0.33 -5.24
N ARG A 212 -9.71 -1.55 -4.99
CA ARG A 212 -9.72 -2.15 -3.65
C ARG A 212 -8.60 -3.17 -3.47
N SER A 213 -8.26 -3.38 -2.22
CA SER A 213 -7.46 -4.52 -1.74
C SER A 213 -8.15 -5.87 -2.00
N ILE A 214 -7.37 -6.96 -2.01
CA ILE A 214 -7.87 -8.32 -2.26
C ILE A 214 -8.89 -8.72 -1.19
N ASP A 215 -8.66 -8.38 0.08
CA ASP A 215 -9.59 -8.65 1.17
C ASP A 215 -10.75 -7.64 1.30
N GLY A 216 -10.75 -6.58 0.49
CA GLY A 216 -11.78 -5.55 0.48
C GLY A 216 -11.74 -4.58 1.66
N THR A 217 -10.75 -4.68 2.55
CA THR A 217 -10.66 -3.84 3.77
C THR A 217 -10.10 -2.45 3.52
N LEU A 218 -9.50 -2.23 2.36
CA LEU A 218 -9.09 -0.92 1.85
C LEU A 218 -9.68 -0.71 0.46
N VAL A 219 -10.33 0.43 0.25
CA VAL A 219 -11.01 0.81 -1.00
C VAL A 219 -10.67 2.26 -1.31
N TRP A 220 -10.58 2.61 -2.58
CA TRP A 220 -10.37 3.98 -3.01
C TRP A 220 -11.20 4.30 -4.25
N ARG A 221 -11.54 5.57 -4.42
CA ARG A 221 -12.24 6.11 -5.59
C ARG A 221 -11.54 7.37 -6.06
N SER A 222 -11.34 7.45 -7.36
CA SER A 222 -10.90 8.67 -8.03
C SER A 222 -11.91 9.06 -9.10
N THR A 223 -12.38 10.30 -9.06
CA THR A 223 -13.35 10.87 -10.01
C THR A 223 -12.77 12.14 -10.61
N VAL A 224 -12.90 12.32 -11.92
CA VAL A 224 -12.66 13.59 -12.63
C VAL A 224 -14.02 14.17 -13.01
N LEU A 225 -14.41 15.24 -12.34
CA LEU A 225 -15.64 15.99 -12.57
C LEU A 225 -15.55 16.85 -13.84
N PRO A 226 -16.70 17.31 -14.38
CA PRO A 226 -16.72 18.33 -15.42
C PRO A 226 -15.91 19.57 -14.98
N GLY A 227 -15.11 20.13 -15.90
CA GLY A 227 -14.18 21.22 -15.59
C GLY A 227 -12.83 20.77 -15.02
N GLY A 228 -12.61 19.46 -14.88
CA GLY A 228 -11.32 18.88 -14.51
C GLY A 228 -11.12 18.70 -13.00
N THR A 229 -11.99 19.22 -12.15
CA THR A 229 -11.91 18.99 -10.70
C THR A 229 -11.87 17.50 -10.38
N ARG A 230 -10.90 17.07 -9.57
CA ARG A 230 -10.73 15.69 -9.14
C ARG A 230 -11.18 15.49 -7.71
N GLU A 231 -11.96 14.44 -7.49
CA GLU A 231 -12.27 13.94 -6.16
C GLU A 231 -11.49 12.65 -5.91
N TRP A 232 -10.83 12.59 -4.76
CA TRP A 232 -10.07 11.44 -4.29
C TRP A 232 -10.58 11.04 -2.92
N THR A 233 -10.97 9.78 -2.76
CA THR A 233 -11.44 9.27 -1.47
C THR A 233 -10.89 7.88 -1.21
N VAL A 234 -10.49 7.63 0.04
CA VAL A 234 -10.01 6.32 0.52
C VAL A 234 -10.86 5.93 1.72
N TRP A 235 -11.39 4.71 1.68
CA TRP A 235 -12.09 4.09 2.79
C TRP A 235 -11.33 2.89 3.32
N MET A 236 -11.34 2.74 4.64
CA MET A 236 -10.70 1.64 5.34
C MET A 236 -11.68 1.00 6.33
N TRP A 237 -11.74 -0.33 6.33
CA TRP A 237 -12.53 -1.10 7.27
C TRP A 237 -11.93 -1.00 8.67
N GLN A 238 -12.62 -0.32 9.57
CA GLN A 238 -12.26 -0.20 10.97
C GLN A 238 -13.52 -0.06 11.82
N ASP A 239 -13.50 -0.62 13.02
CA ASP A 239 -14.59 -0.51 14.00
C ASP A 239 -15.95 -0.97 13.44
N GLY A 240 -15.93 -2.00 12.60
CA GLY A 240 -17.15 -2.60 12.02
C GLY A 240 -17.81 -1.79 10.90
N LYS A 241 -17.14 -0.78 10.34
CA LYS A 241 -17.64 0.00 9.20
C LYS A 241 -16.52 0.46 8.24
N MET A 242 -16.90 0.87 7.02
CA MET A 242 -15.97 1.50 6.08
C MET A 242 -15.81 2.99 6.43
N ASN A 243 -14.72 3.33 7.12
CA ASN A 243 -14.41 4.71 7.49
C ASN A 243 -13.73 5.44 6.34
N GLU A 244 -14.18 6.67 6.05
CA GLU A 244 -13.46 7.59 5.17
C GLU A 244 -12.19 8.06 5.89
N VAL A 245 -11.02 7.71 5.38
CA VAL A 245 -9.72 8.01 6.00
C VAL A 245 -8.92 9.05 5.23
N LEU A 246 -9.30 9.30 3.98
CA LEU A 246 -8.80 10.40 3.16
C LEU A 246 -9.92 10.84 2.24
N LYS A 247 -10.16 12.16 2.17
CA LYS A 247 -10.98 12.79 1.14
C LYS A 247 -10.34 14.09 0.71
N ARG A 248 -10.20 14.28 -0.60
CA ARG A 248 -9.71 15.52 -1.21
C ARG A 248 -10.52 15.85 -2.45
N THR A 249 -10.70 17.15 -2.65
CA THR A 249 -11.22 17.73 -3.89
C THR A 249 -10.17 18.73 -4.37
N GLU A 250 -9.74 18.59 -5.61
CA GLU A 250 -8.67 19.38 -6.22
C GLU A 250 -9.11 19.89 -7.58
N VAL A 251 -8.93 21.17 -7.87
CA VAL A 251 -9.23 21.68 -9.22
C VAL A 251 -8.08 21.26 -10.11
N ALA A 252 -8.32 20.48 -11.18
CA ALA A 252 -7.22 20.15 -12.09
C ALA A 252 -6.63 21.42 -12.66
N LYS A 253 -5.30 21.44 -12.70
CA LYS A 253 -4.55 22.50 -13.35
C LYS A 253 -4.90 22.50 -14.84
N ASN A 254 -5.34 23.64 -15.35
CA ASN A 254 -5.25 23.92 -16.78
C ASN A 254 -3.76 24.16 -17.08
N GLU A 255 -3.01 23.08 -17.32
CA GLU A 255 -1.67 23.20 -17.88
C GLU A 255 -1.83 23.47 -19.37
N GLY A 256 -1.77 24.75 -19.74
CA GLY A 256 -1.55 25.19 -21.12
C GLY A 256 -0.13 24.88 -21.58
#